data_AF-A0A8S8YKT5-F1
#
_entry.id   AF-A0A8S8YKT5-F1
#
_cell.length_a   1.000
_cell.length_b   1.000
_cell.length_c   1.000
_cell.angle_alpha   90.00
_cell.angle_beta   90.00
_cell.angle_gamma   90.00
#
_symmetry.space_group_name_H-M   'P 1'
#
loop_
_entity.id
_entity.type
_entity.pdbx_description
1 polymer ?
#
loop_
_entity_poly.entity_id
_entity_poly.type
_entity_poly.pdbx_seq_one_letter_code
_entity_poly.pdbx_strand_id
1 'polypeptide(L)' 'MPDKPGALAEFSERLGEAGVSITSIYLLSRIQGATELAFSVDDMDKARAVLNMHESVPP' A
#
# COMPACT_ATOMS: atom_id res chain seq x y z
N MET A 1 -7.45 2.07 2.74
CA MET A 1 -7.70 2.43 1.32
C MET A 1 -9.21 2.46 1.07
N PRO A 2 -9.75 3.35 0.22
CA PRO A 2 -11.18 3.35 -0.10
C PRO A 2 -11.63 2.04 -0.77
N ASP A 3 -12.80 1.52 -0.39
CA ASP A 3 -13.42 0.35 -1.03
C ASP A 3 -14.17 0.77 -2.30
N LYS A 4 -13.41 1.10 -3.36
CA LYS A 4 -13.94 1.47 -4.69
C LYS A 4 -13.10 0.86 -5.82
N PRO A 5 -13.69 0.62 -7.01
CA PRO A 5 -12.94 0.23 -8.19
C PRO A 5 -11.76 1.17 -8.45
N GLY A 6 -10.60 0.59 -8.79
CA GLY A 6 -9.39 1.33 -9.12
C GLY A 6 -8.54 1.78 -7.92
N ALA A 7 -9.02 1.69 -6.68
CA ALA A 7 -8.24 2.15 -5.52
C ALA A 7 -6.90 1.39 -5.36
N LEU A 8 -6.90 0.07 -5.59
CA LEU A 8 -5.67 -0.72 -5.57
C LEU A 8 -4.76 -0.40 -6.77
N ALA A 9 -5.35 -0.10 -7.94
CA ALA A 9 -4.60 0.26 -9.12
C ALA A 9 -3.82 1.57 -8.89
N GLU A 10 -4.50 2.61 -8.41
CA GLU A 10 -3.90 3.90 -8.04
C GLU A 10 -2.79 3.74 -6.99
N PHE A 11 -2.99 2.88 -5.99
CA PHE A 11 -1.95 2.54 -5.01
C PHE A 11 -0.73 1.86 -5.65
N SER A 12 -0.96 0.82 -6.48
CA SER A 12 0.11 0.05 -7.10
C SER A 12 0.86 0.83 -8.19
N GLU A 13 0.20 1.75 -8.88
CA GLU A 13 0.77 2.59 -9.93
C GLU A 13 1.84 3.52 -9.36
N ARG A 14 1.58 4.16 -8.21
CA ARG A 14 2.57 4.99 -7.51
C ARG A 14 3.86 4.23 -7.17
N LEU A 15 3.73 2.98 -6.71
CA LEU A 15 4.88 2.13 -6.42
C LEU A 15 5.59 1.70 -7.70
N GLY A 16 4.83 1.35 -8.75
CA GLY A 16 5.37 0.96 -10.06
C GLY A 16 6.13 2.09 -10.75
N GLU A 17 5.60 3.32 -10.73
CA GLU A 17 6.26 4.53 -11.26
C GLU A 17 7.58 4.83 -10.54
N ALA A 18 7.66 4.51 -9.26
CA ALA A 18 8.89 4.61 -8.51
C ALA A 18 9.86 3.43 -8.76
N GLY A 19 9.45 2.38 -9.46
CA GLY A 19 10.24 1.16 -9.62
C GLY A 19 10.41 0.41 -8.30
N VAL A 20 9.33 0.28 -7.53
CA VAL A 20 9.22 -0.57 -6.33
C VAL A 20 8.29 -1.74 -6.64
N SER A 21 8.78 -2.96 -6.50
CA SER A 21 8.00 -4.16 -6.79
C SER A 21 7.24 -4.63 -5.55
N ILE A 22 5.93 -4.83 -5.68
CA ILE A 22 5.13 -5.47 -4.63
C ILE A 22 5.40 -6.97 -4.65
N THR A 23 5.80 -7.53 -3.51
CA THR A 23 6.13 -8.96 -3.37
C THR A 23 4.98 -9.78 -2.77
N SER A 24 4.13 -9.15 -1.95
CA SER A 24 2.90 -9.76 -1.46
C SER A 24 1.85 -8.71 -1.10
N ILE A 25 0.57 -9.10 -1.13
CA ILE A 25 -0.56 -8.31 -0.64
C ILE A 25 -1.53 -9.25 0.09
N TYR A 26 -1.99 -8.82 1.27
CA TYR A 26 -3.01 -9.48 2.07
C TYR A 26 -4.08 -8.48 2.45
N LEU A 27 -5.34 -8.91 2.33
CA LEU A 27 -6.48 -8.13 2.82
C LEU A 27 -6.75 -8.52 4.27
N LEU A 28 -6.55 -7.58 5.19
CA LEU A 28 -6.69 -7.82 6.62
C LEU A 28 -8.13 -7.67 7.07
N SER A 29 -8.77 -6.57 6.66
CA SER A 29 -10.12 -6.26 7.07
C SER A 29 -10.82 -5.33 6.08
N ARG A 30 -12.16 -5.30 6.15
CA ARG A 30 -13.01 -4.30 5.50
C ARG A 30 -13.95 -3.74 6.55
N ILE A 31 -13.83 -2.45 6.85
CA ILE A 31 -14.61 -1.78 7.90
C ILE A 31 -15.13 -0.46 7.31
N GLN A 32 -16.45 -0.28 7.33
CA GLN A 32 -17.13 0.98 6.97
C GLN A 32 -16.69 1.60 5.62
N GLY A 33 -16.52 0.78 4.58
CA GLY A 33 -16.13 1.25 3.23
C GLY A 33 -14.63 1.57 3.09
N ALA A 34 -13.83 1.22 4.10
CA ALA A 34 -12.37 1.20 4.02
C ALA A 34 -11.84 -0.23 4.04
N THR A 35 -10.88 -0.49 3.16
CA THR A 35 -10.11 -1.74 3.09
C THR A 35 -8.75 -1.53 3.75
N GLU A 36 -8.41 -2.43 4.66
CA GLU A 36 -7.10 -2.52 5.29
C GLU A 36 -6.28 -3.61 4.62
N LEU A 37 -5.06 -3.27 4.19
CA LEU A 37 -4.15 -4.17 3.48
C LEU A 37 -2.82 -4.23 4.22
N ALA A 38 -2.26 -5.42 4.33
CA ALA A 38 -0.83 -5.61 4.55
C ALA A 38 -0.18 -5.92 3.19
N PHE A 39 1.01 -5.37 2.96
CA PHE A 39 1.77 -5.64 1.75
C PHE A 39 3.25 -5.64 2.07
N SER A 40 4.02 -6.33 1.23
CA SER A 40 5.48 -6.28 1.26
C SER A 40 6.01 -5.84 -0.09
N VAL A 41 7.18 -5.22 -0.08
CA VAL A 41 7.87 -4.75 -1.28
C VAL A 41 9.32 -5.22 -1.27
N ASP A 42 10.01 -5.06 -2.40
CA ASP A 42 11.45 -5.27 -2.53
C ASP A 42 12.28 -4.16 -1.85
N ASP A 43 11.76 -2.93 -1.77
CA ASP A 43 12.41 -1.77 -1.15
C ASP A 43 11.43 -0.99 -0.24
N MET A 44 11.50 -1.27 1.07
CA MET A 44 10.63 -0.66 2.07
C MET A 44 10.89 0.84 2.28
N ASP A 45 12.14 1.28 2.21
CA ASP A 45 12.51 2.68 2.46
C ASP A 45 12.03 3.56 1.31
N LYS A 46 12.20 3.09 0.07
CA LYS A 46 11.69 3.77 -1.12
C LYS A 46 10.17 3.77 -1.16
N ALA A 47 9.51 2.68 -0.79
CA ALA A 47 8.05 2.63 -0.67
C ALA A 47 7.51 3.65 0.33
N ARG A 48 8.14 3.77 1.52
CA ARG A 48 7.76 4.77 2.54
C ARG A 48 7.87 6.19 2.02
N ALA A 49 8.97 6.51 1.32
CA ALA A 49 9.19 7.81 0.72
C ALA A 49 8.12 8.16 -0.34
N VAL A 50 7.83 7.23 -1.25
CA VAL A 50 6.84 7.40 -2.34
C VAL A 50 5.41 7.53 -1.81
N LEU A 51 5.10 6.75 -0.77
CA LEU A 51 3.76 6.74 -0.18
C LEU A 51 3.51 7.90 0.79
N ASN A 52 4.54 8.71 1.09
CA ASN A 52 4.52 9.73 2.15
C ASN A 52 4.03 9.15 3.49
N MET A 53 4.40 7.91 3.78
CA MET A 53 4.06 7.27 5.04
C MET A 53 4.93 7.89 6.13
N HIS A 54 4.34 8.76 6.97
CA HIS A 54 4.97 9.02 8.26
C HIS A 54 4.93 7.73 9.07
N GLU A 55 5.99 7.45 9.80
CA GLU A 55 6.13 6.24 10.59
C GLU A 55 4.96 6.09 11.57
N SER A 56 4.09 5.14 11.27
CA SER A 56 3.13 4.56 12.21
C SER A 56 3.18 3.05 12.00
N VAL A 57 4.35 2.49 12.32
CA VAL A 57 4.49 1.06 12.58
C VAL A 57 4.08 0.90 14.05
N PRO A 58 2.96 0.22 14.36
CA PRO A 58 2.70 -0.18 15.74
C PRO A 58 3.85 -1.09 16.20
N PRO A 59 4.32 -0.98 17.45
CA PRO A 59 5.36 -1.85 18.01
C PRO A 59 4.96 -3.33 17.97
#